data_AF-A0A2S8NTW7-F1
#
_entry.id   AF-A0A2S8NTW7-F1
#
_cell.length_a   1.000
_cell.length_b   1.000
_cell.length_c   1.000
_cell.angle_alpha   90.00
_cell.angle_beta   90.00
_cell.angle_gamma   90.00
#
_symmetry.space_group_name_H-M   'P 1'
#
loop_
_entity.id
_entity.type
_entity.pdbx_description
1 polymer ?
#
loop_
_entity_poly.entity_id
_entity_poly.type
_entity_poly.pdbx_seq_one_letter_code
_entity_poly.pdbx_strand_id
1 'polypeptide(L)'
;MLTIWNQLEIKKFHKCIHKYLLKNAIADGNVLGFNVDYMESIRNKKDTNDELIEDINNDELLIVDSRINSISKNIIETFSKKTYGKKYNAIFAVKNINMAIKYYKTFKNLKHNLKIASIFTFEANKDLNNKDFSFKIELEKKIKDYNINFDTNFNINRFNEYFIDLQKKVKNKEIDLLIVVDMFLTGFDSPITSALYLDKLLKYHKLIQAFSRTNRIINITKPFGNIVCYQTTKKLLIKEFYCFLIVQLLIKY
;
A
#
# COMPACT_ATOMS: atom_id res chain seq x y z
N MET A 1 21.17 16.89 -1.33
CA MET A 1 20.14 16.47 -2.31
C MET A 1 18.69 16.70 -1.83
N LEU A 2 18.44 16.99 -0.54
CA LEU A 2 17.12 17.33 0.04
C LEU A 2 16.68 18.80 -0.16
N THR A 3 17.53 19.65 -0.72
CA THR A 3 17.31 21.09 -0.85
C THR A 3 16.70 21.53 -2.18
N ILE A 4 16.75 20.69 -3.22
CA ILE A 4 16.44 21.11 -4.60
C ILE A 4 14.94 20.93 -4.93
N TRP A 5 14.26 19.95 -4.34
CA TRP A 5 12.85 19.69 -4.64
C TRP A 5 11.87 20.64 -3.91
N ASN A 6 12.16 21.07 -2.68
CA ASN A 6 11.26 21.97 -1.94
C ASN A 6 11.26 23.42 -2.47
N GLN A 7 12.31 23.85 -3.17
CA GLN A 7 12.35 25.20 -3.78
C GLN A 7 11.50 25.32 -5.06
N LEU A 8 11.16 24.21 -5.72
CA LEU A 8 10.46 24.24 -7.01
C LEU A 8 8.94 24.45 -6.88
N GLU A 9 8.29 23.91 -5.85
CA GLU A 9 6.84 24.13 -5.62
C GLU A 9 6.54 25.53 -5.08
N ILE A 10 7.41 26.06 -4.20
CA ILE A 10 7.28 27.43 -3.66
C ILE A 10 7.49 28.48 -4.77
N LYS A 11 8.31 28.18 -5.79
CA LYS A 11 8.47 29.09 -6.95
C LYS A 11 7.24 29.13 -7.87
N LYS A 12 6.33 28.14 -7.80
CA LYS A 12 5.12 28.07 -8.65
C LYS A 12 3.87 28.63 -7.97
N PHE A 13 3.83 28.69 -6.64
CA PHE A 13 2.65 29.12 -5.89
C PHE A 13 3.02 30.19 -4.86
N HIS A 14 2.16 31.19 -4.67
CA HIS A 14 2.31 32.24 -3.66
C HIS A 14 2.30 31.67 -2.22
N LYS A 15 2.44 32.55 -1.22
CA LYS A 15 2.33 32.23 0.21
C LYS A 15 1.11 31.35 0.52
N CYS A 16 1.33 30.26 1.24
CA CYS A 16 0.27 29.37 1.73
C CYS A 16 -0.78 30.16 2.53
N ILE A 17 -2.01 30.24 2.00
CA ILE A 17 -3.11 31.07 2.55
C ILE A 17 -3.76 30.40 3.77
N HIS A 18 -3.95 29.07 3.72
CA HIS A 18 -4.63 28.33 4.77
C HIS A 18 -4.07 26.90 4.91
N LYS A 19 -4.10 26.35 6.13
CA LYS A 19 -3.69 24.97 6.44
C LYS A 19 -4.79 24.27 7.21
N TYR A 20 -5.28 23.17 6.66
CA TYR A 20 -6.21 22.28 7.34
C TYR A 20 -5.50 20.95 7.64
N LEU A 21 -5.19 20.73 8.92
CA LEU A 21 -4.37 19.60 9.34
C LEU A 21 -5.21 18.34 9.54
N LEU A 22 -4.59 17.16 9.37
CA LEU A 22 -5.25 15.88 9.60
C LEU A 22 -5.85 15.77 11.02
N LYS A 23 -5.17 16.31 12.03
CA LYS A 23 -5.69 16.34 13.41
C LYS A 23 -6.99 17.16 13.52
N ASN A 24 -7.12 18.25 12.76
CA ASN A 24 -8.33 19.07 12.73
C ASN A 24 -9.44 18.29 12.02
N ALA A 25 -9.12 17.68 10.87
CA ALA A 25 -10.06 16.85 10.12
C ALA A 25 -10.63 15.68 10.95
N ILE A 26 -9.82 15.07 11.82
CA ILE A 26 -10.27 14.02 12.74
C ILE A 26 -11.13 14.61 13.86
N ALA A 27 -10.71 15.73 14.46
CA ALA A 27 -11.45 16.40 15.54
C ALA A 27 -12.83 16.89 15.07
N ASP A 28 -12.91 17.38 13.82
CA ASP A 28 -14.15 17.84 13.20
C ASP A 28 -15.03 16.68 12.70
N GLY A 29 -14.57 15.42 12.81
CA GLY A 29 -15.30 14.26 12.32
C GLY A 29 -15.39 14.17 10.80
N ASN A 30 -14.52 14.87 10.06
CA ASN A 30 -14.50 14.89 8.59
C ASN A 30 -13.72 13.71 7.99
N VAL A 31 -12.81 13.11 8.75
CA VAL A 31 -12.11 11.86 8.41
C VAL A 31 -11.95 10.97 9.63
N LEU A 32 -11.81 9.66 9.41
CA LEU A 32 -11.58 8.71 10.50
C LEU A 32 -10.12 8.77 11.01
N GLY A 33 -9.93 8.31 12.24
CA GLY A 33 -8.60 8.00 12.78
C GLY A 33 -7.99 6.73 12.17
N PHE A 34 -6.77 6.40 12.60
CA PHE A 34 -6.06 5.18 12.20
C PHE A 34 -5.82 4.26 13.38
N ASN A 35 -6.00 2.96 13.16
CA ASN A 35 -5.55 1.91 14.06
C ASN A 35 -4.36 1.18 13.41
N VAL A 36 -3.17 1.27 14.01
CA VAL A 36 -1.92 0.79 13.41
C VAL A 36 -1.36 -0.39 14.21
N ASP A 37 -1.27 -1.53 13.56
CA ASP A 37 -0.63 -2.73 14.10
C ASP A 37 0.78 -2.87 13.50
N TYR A 38 1.75 -3.26 14.33
CA TYR A 38 3.13 -3.53 13.92
C TYR A 38 3.40 -5.02 14.07
N MET A 39 3.68 -5.70 12.97
CA MET A 39 3.94 -7.13 12.94
C MET A 39 5.44 -7.38 12.82
N GLU A 40 5.98 -8.12 13.78
CA GLU A 40 7.34 -8.63 13.67
C GLU A 40 7.39 -9.68 12.57
N SER A 41 8.20 -9.40 11.56
CA SER A 41 8.24 -10.26 10.37
C SER A 41 9.69 -10.60 9.98
N ILE A 42 10.66 -9.98 10.65
CA ILE A 42 12.09 -10.30 10.61
C ILE A 42 12.51 -10.48 12.08
N ARG A 43 12.84 -11.71 12.49
CA ARG A 43 13.45 -11.95 13.81
C ARG A 43 14.90 -11.47 13.75
N ASN A 44 15.16 -10.27 14.24
CA ASN A 44 16.54 -9.84 14.46
C ASN A 44 17.07 -10.53 15.72
N LYS A 45 17.99 -11.48 15.58
CA LYS A 45 18.91 -11.85 16.67
C LYS A 45 19.87 -10.68 16.87
N LYS A 46 19.42 -9.62 17.54
CA LYS A 46 20.22 -8.61 18.24
C LYS A 46 19.28 -7.58 18.86
N ASP A 47 18.84 -7.88 20.07
CA ASP A 47 18.64 -6.85 21.09
C ASP A 47 20.00 -6.18 21.32
N THR A 48 20.31 -5.12 20.59
CA THR A 48 21.28 -4.11 21.01
C THR A 48 21.16 -2.93 20.05
N ASN A 49 20.77 -1.80 20.61
CA ASN A 49 20.81 -0.46 20.04
C ASN A 49 19.78 -0.17 18.95
N ASP A 50 18.89 0.71 19.38
CA ASP A 50 17.78 1.36 18.72
C ASP A 50 18.29 2.36 17.64
N GLU A 51 19.27 1.92 16.86
CA GLU A 51 19.89 2.61 15.74
C GLU A 51 19.18 2.26 14.44
N LEU A 52 19.10 3.27 13.59
CA LEU A 52 18.39 3.27 12.33
C LEU A 52 18.78 2.05 11.51
N ILE A 53 17.80 1.25 11.07
CA ILE A 53 17.98 0.43 9.87
C ILE A 53 17.99 1.42 8.70
N GLU A 54 19.09 2.15 8.57
CA GLU A 54 19.48 2.79 7.32
C GLU A 54 19.72 1.66 6.32
N ASP A 55 18.79 1.52 5.38
CA ASP A 55 19.03 1.12 4.01
C ASP A 55 20.04 -0.04 3.77
N ILE A 56 20.14 -1.03 4.66
CA ILE A 56 20.71 -2.33 4.30
C ILE A 56 19.65 -3.01 3.44
N ASN A 57 19.73 -2.68 2.15
CA ASN A 57 18.99 -3.22 1.01
C ASN A 57 19.23 -4.73 0.85
N ASN A 58 18.87 -5.53 1.85
CA ASN A 58 18.72 -6.95 1.64
C ASN A 58 17.30 -7.23 1.18
N ASP A 59 17.00 -6.78 -0.05
CA ASP A 59 15.80 -7.19 -0.78
C ASP A 59 15.66 -8.72 -0.81
N GLU A 60 16.79 -9.43 -0.76
CA GLU A 60 16.86 -10.87 -0.63
C GLU A 60 16.20 -11.39 0.65
N LEU A 61 16.42 -10.73 1.81
CA LEU A 61 15.78 -11.10 3.08
C LEU A 61 14.27 -10.85 3.06
N LEU A 62 13.82 -9.85 2.31
CA LEU A 62 12.40 -9.54 2.18
C LEU A 62 11.64 -10.56 1.32
N ILE A 63 12.35 -11.25 0.42
CA ILE A 63 11.78 -12.19 -0.55
C ILE A 63 11.85 -13.64 -0.04
N VAL A 64 12.45 -13.92 1.13
CA VAL A 64 12.53 -15.28 1.70
C VAL A 64 11.16 -15.96 1.80
N ASP A 65 11.04 -17.19 1.32
CA ASP A 65 9.76 -17.92 1.25
C ASP A 65 9.08 -18.09 2.61
N SER A 66 9.84 -18.37 3.67
CA SER A 66 9.30 -18.51 5.02
C SER A 66 8.64 -17.21 5.51
N ARG A 67 9.26 -16.06 5.21
CA ARG A 67 8.74 -14.73 5.52
C ARG A 67 7.45 -14.45 4.74
N ILE A 68 7.50 -14.60 3.42
CA ILE A 68 6.35 -14.36 2.53
C ILE A 68 5.16 -15.20 2.97
N ASN A 69 5.39 -16.50 3.24
CA ASN A 69 4.36 -17.41 3.71
C ASN A 69 3.78 -17.00 5.07
N SER A 70 4.63 -16.60 6.02
CA SER A 70 4.18 -16.12 7.33
C SER A 70 3.31 -14.87 7.21
N ILE A 71 3.70 -13.92 6.37
CA ILE A 71 2.93 -12.70 6.13
C ILE A 71 1.61 -13.02 5.43
N SER A 72 1.63 -13.83 4.37
CA SER A 72 0.40 -14.25 3.67
C SER A 72 -0.60 -14.94 4.59
N LYS A 73 -0.14 -15.83 5.48
CA LYS A 73 -1.00 -16.48 6.49
C LYS A 73 -1.58 -15.47 7.47
N ASN A 74 -0.74 -14.58 8.01
CA ASN A 74 -1.20 -13.53 8.91
C ASN A 74 -2.24 -12.62 8.25
N ILE A 75 -2.07 -12.27 6.97
CA ILE A 75 -3.06 -11.49 6.22
C ILE A 75 -4.38 -12.27 6.15
N ILE A 76 -4.37 -13.56 5.75
CA ILE A 76 -5.58 -14.39 5.67
C ILE A 76 -6.31 -14.46 7.02
N GLU A 77 -5.57 -14.72 8.10
CA GLU A 77 -6.10 -14.87 9.46
C GLU A 77 -6.71 -13.56 9.98
N THR A 78 -6.04 -12.44 9.75
CA THR A 78 -6.48 -11.12 10.26
C THR A 78 -7.49 -10.44 9.33
N PHE A 79 -7.63 -10.87 8.08
CA PHE A 79 -8.42 -10.20 7.05
C PHE A 79 -9.84 -9.90 7.53
N SER A 80 -10.54 -10.90 8.05
CA SER A 80 -11.93 -10.75 8.52
C SER A 80 -12.05 -9.65 9.58
N LYS A 81 -11.17 -9.65 10.58
CA LYS A 81 -11.16 -8.64 11.65
C LYS A 81 -10.84 -7.25 11.10
N LYS A 82 -9.81 -7.13 10.26
CA LYS A 82 -9.33 -5.84 9.72
C LYS A 82 -10.30 -5.22 8.71
N THR A 83 -11.19 -6.04 8.15
CA THR A 83 -12.25 -5.63 7.22
C THR A 83 -13.65 -5.70 7.79
N TYR A 84 -13.77 -5.70 9.13
CA TYR A 84 -15.03 -5.67 9.86
C TYR A 84 -16.02 -6.78 9.44
N GLY A 85 -15.56 -8.02 9.45
CA GLY A 85 -16.32 -9.20 9.03
C GLY A 85 -16.45 -9.32 7.52
N LYS A 86 -15.42 -8.93 6.75
CA LYS A 86 -15.38 -8.91 5.27
C LYS A 86 -16.39 -7.96 4.61
N LYS A 87 -16.98 -7.03 5.35
CA LYS A 87 -17.86 -5.97 4.81
C LYS A 87 -17.11 -4.99 3.91
N TYR A 88 -15.80 -4.85 4.14
CA TYR A 88 -14.91 -3.93 3.46
C TYR A 88 -13.75 -4.68 2.80
N ASN A 89 -12.99 -4.04 1.92
CA ASN A 89 -11.80 -4.65 1.33
C ASN A 89 -10.52 -4.03 1.88
N ALA A 90 -9.41 -4.60 1.41
CA ALA A 90 -8.07 -4.20 1.78
C ALA A 90 -7.16 -4.02 0.56
N ILE A 91 -6.18 -3.14 0.72
CA ILE A 91 -5.04 -2.99 -0.18
C ILE A 91 -3.81 -3.59 0.51
N PHE A 92 -2.98 -4.31 -0.24
CA PHE A 92 -1.68 -4.79 0.21
C PHE A 92 -0.57 -4.15 -0.63
N ALA A 93 0.13 -3.19 -0.05
CA ALA A 93 1.24 -2.50 -0.70
C ALA A 93 2.56 -3.19 -0.40
N VAL A 94 3.29 -3.56 -1.45
CA VAL A 94 4.57 -4.28 -1.36
C VAL A 94 5.69 -3.51 -2.01
N LYS A 95 6.94 -3.72 -1.56
CA LYS A 95 8.10 -2.92 -1.97
C LYS A 95 8.33 -2.87 -3.48
N ASN A 96 8.28 -4.03 -4.17
CA ASN A 96 8.63 -4.17 -5.59
C ASN A 96 7.79 -5.25 -6.31
N ILE A 97 7.94 -5.32 -7.64
CA ILE A 97 7.19 -6.25 -8.51
C ILE A 97 7.49 -7.72 -8.16
N ASN A 98 8.74 -8.06 -7.83
CA ASN A 98 9.12 -9.42 -7.43
C ASN A 98 8.31 -9.90 -6.23
N MET A 99 8.18 -9.07 -5.20
CA MET A 99 7.36 -9.37 -4.03
C MET A 99 5.89 -9.49 -4.41
N ALA A 100 5.35 -8.60 -5.26
CA ALA A 100 3.96 -8.68 -5.71
C ALA A 100 3.65 -9.98 -6.47
N ILE A 101 4.60 -10.49 -7.26
CA ILE A 101 4.49 -11.78 -7.94
C ILE A 101 4.54 -12.92 -6.92
N LYS A 102 5.52 -12.89 -6.00
CA LYS A 102 5.72 -13.94 -5.01
C LYS A 102 4.53 -14.07 -4.07
N TYR A 103 4.06 -12.96 -3.50
CA TYR A 103 2.85 -12.92 -2.68
C TYR A 103 1.63 -13.45 -3.42
N TYR A 104 1.41 -13.03 -4.67
CA TYR A 104 0.27 -13.52 -5.46
C TYR A 104 0.30 -15.04 -5.63
N LYS A 105 1.47 -15.60 -5.96
CA LYS A 105 1.66 -17.06 -6.06
C LYS A 105 1.44 -17.76 -4.72
N THR A 106 1.99 -17.21 -3.64
CA THR A 106 1.81 -17.76 -2.28
C THR A 106 0.33 -17.77 -1.88
N PHE A 107 -0.41 -16.69 -2.13
CA PHE A 107 -1.84 -16.66 -1.86
C PHE A 107 -2.59 -17.74 -2.64
N LYS A 108 -2.33 -17.89 -3.96
CA LYS A 108 -2.97 -18.97 -4.77
C LYS A 108 -2.71 -20.37 -4.21
N ASN A 109 -1.56 -20.61 -3.59
CA ASN A 109 -1.21 -21.91 -3.03
C ASN A 109 -1.76 -22.14 -1.61
N LEU A 110 -2.17 -21.08 -0.91
CA LEU A 110 -2.73 -21.18 0.43
C LEU A 110 -4.24 -21.41 0.36
N LYS A 111 -4.78 -22.20 1.29
CA LYS A 111 -6.22 -22.45 1.39
C LYS A 111 -6.92 -21.22 1.99
N HIS A 112 -7.63 -20.46 1.17
CA HIS A 112 -8.46 -19.33 1.59
C HIS A 112 -9.62 -19.08 0.61
N ASN A 113 -10.59 -18.26 1.00
CA ASN A 113 -11.77 -17.90 0.21
C ASN A 113 -11.82 -16.40 -0.12
N LEU A 114 -10.65 -15.81 -0.39
CA LEU A 114 -10.53 -14.39 -0.71
C LEU A 114 -10.36 -14.23 -2.21
N LYS A 115 -11.10 -13.29 -2.81
CA LYS A 115 -10.91 -12.85 -4.19
C LYS A 115 -9.75 -11.87 -4.25
N ILE A 116 -8.60 -12.34 -4.72
CA ILE A 116 -7.35 -11.58 -4.73
C ILE A 116 -7.00 -11.16 -6.16
N ALA A 117 -6.74 -9.87 -6.34
CA ALA A 117 -6.22 -9.31 -7.58
C ALA A 117 -4.84 -8.70 -7.36
N SER A 118 -4.05 -8.58 -8.42
CA SER A 118 -2.74 -7.93 -8.37
C SER A 118 -2.50 -7.10 -9.63
N ILE A 119 -1.90 -5.94 -9.46
CA ILE A 119 -1.61 -5.01 -10.56
C ILE A 119 -0.31 -4.24 -10.31
N PHE A 120 0.44 -4.01 -11.37
CA PHE A 120 1.66 -3.19 -11.40
C PHE A 120 1.91 -2.71 -12.82
N THR A 121 2.56 -1.55 -12.98
CA THR A 121 2.99 -1.01 -14.28
C THR A 121 4.48 -1.25 -14.51
N PHE A 122 4.88 -1.27 -15.78
CA PHE A 122 6.28 -1.39 -16.20
C PHE A 122 6.97 -0.03 -16.41
N GLU A 123 6.19 1.05 -16.59
CA GLU A 123 6.67 2.35 -17.06
C GLU A 123 7.68 3.05 -16.13
N ALA A 124 7.90 2.53 -14.92
CA ALA A 124 8.94 2.99 -14.00
C ALA A 124 10.33 2.37 -14.23
N ASN A 125 10.46 1.35 -15.10
CA ASN A 125 11.74 0.68 -15.38
C ASN A 125 12.05 0.82 -16.88
N LYS A 126 12.66 1.94 -17.27
CA LYS A 126 12.94 2.33 -18.66
C LYS A 126 14.19 1.68 -19.29
N ASP A 127 14.65 0.55 -18.77
CA ASP A 127 15.81 -0.15 -19.31
C ASP A 127 15.42 -1.58 -19.69
N LEU A 128 15.20 -1.80 -20.99
CA LEU A 128 14.85 -3.07 -21.62
C LEU A 128 15.84 -4.18 -21.23
N ASN A 129 15.56 -4.84 -20.12
CA ASN A 129 16.30 -5.98 -19.61
C ASN A 129 15.43 -7.24 -19.69
N ASN A 130 16.04 -8.43 -19.71
CA ASN A 130 15.33 -9.73 -19.66
C ASN A 130 14.29 -9.83 -18.51
N LYS A 131 14.45 -9.04 -17.44
CA LYS A 131 13.52 -8.94 -16.31
C LYS A 131 12.15 -8.36 -16.70
N ASP A 132 12.11 -7.38 -17.61
CA ASP A 132 10.84 -6.74 -18.01
C ASP A 132 9.94 -7.69 -18.78
N PHE A 133 10.54 -8.56 -19.61
CA PHE A 133 9.82 -9.62 -20.31
C PHE A 133 9.19 -10.62 -19.33
N SER A 134 9.93 -11.03 -18.30
CA SER A 134 9.41 -11.92 -17.24
C SER A 134 8.23 -11.28 -16.50
N PHE A 135 8.32 -10.00 -16.15
CA PHE A 135 7.23 -9.30 -15.47
C PHE A 135 5.99 -9.16 -16.37
N LYS A 136 6.17 -8.94 -17.68
CA LYS A 136 5.07 -8.92 -18.64
C LYS A 136 4.31 -10.25 -18.67
N ILE A 137 5.05 -11.36 -18.75
CA ILE A 137 4.46 -12.71 -18.72
C ILE A 137 3.66 -12.93 -17.42
N GLU A 138 4.22 -12.52 -16.28
CA GLU A 138 3.53 -12.68 -14.99
C GLU A 138 2.29 -11.78 -14.87
N LEU A 139 2.29 -10.59 -15.46
CA LEU A 139 1.10 -9.75 -15.53
C LEU A 139 0.04 -10.36 -16.45
N GLU A 140 0.42 -10.89 -17.61
CA GLU A 140 -0.50 -11.57 -18.51
C GLU A 140 -1.18 -12.78 -17.84
N LYS A 141 -0.43 -13.57 -17.05
CA LYS A 141 -1.01 -14.64 -16.24
C LYS A 141 -2.03 -14.11 -15.23
N LYS A 142 -1.73 -13.02 -14.54
CA LYS A 142 -2.64 -12.36 -13.58
C LYS A 142 -3.91 -11.84 -14.26
N ILE A 143 -3.80 -11.28 -15.47
CA ILE A 143 -4.96 -10.84 -16.26
C ILE A 143 -5.80 -12.05 -16.70
N LYS A 144 -5.17 -13.16 -17.10
CA LYS A 144 -5.90 -14.41 -17.41
C LYS A 144 -6.64 -14.96 -16.20
N ASP A 145 -5.99 -15.01 -15.04
CA ASP A 145 -6.64 -15.42 -13.79
C ASP A 145 -7.82 -14.48 -13.45
N TYR A 146 -7.67 -13.18 -13.66
CA TYR A 146 -8.73 -12.19 -13.48
C TYR A 146 -9.92 -12.43 -14.43
N ASN A 147 -9.64 -12.64 -15.72
CA ASN A 147 -10.64 -12.95 -16.74
C ASN A 147 -11.49 -14.16 -16.34
N ILE A 148 -10.85 -15.23 -15.85
CA ILE A 148 -11.55 -16.44 -15.39
C ILE A 148 -12.40 -16.14 -14.15
N ASN A 149 -11.86 -15.42 -13.17
CA ASN A 149 -12.55 -15.16 -11.89
C ASN A 149 -13.75 -14.21 -12.00
N PHE A 150 -13.76 -13.36 -13.04
CA PHE A 150 -14.72 -12.27 -13.18
C PHE A 150 -15.48 -12.28 -14.50
N ASP A 151 -15.32 -13.32 -15.31
CA ASP A 151 -15.95 -13.48 -16.63
C ASP A 151 -15.70 -12.26 -17.53
N THR A 152 -14.41 -11.94 -17.74
CA THR A 152 -13.96 -10.82 -18.59
C THR A 152 -12.96 -11.28 -19.64
N ASN A 153 -12.59 -10.41 -20.59
CA ASN A 153 -11.68 -10.76 -21.68
C ASN A 153 -10.66 -9.64 -21.97
N PHE A 154 -9.85 -9.31 -20.97
CA PHE A 154 -8.76 -8.35 -21.09
C PHE A 154 -7.45 -9.03 -21.51
N ASN A 155 -6.55 -8.23 -22.08
CA ASN A 155 -5.19 -8.62 -22.38
C ASN A 155 -4.25 -7.43 -22.12
N ILE A 156 -2.95 -7.63 -22.31
CA ILE A 156 -1.94 -6.60 -22.06
C ILE A 156 -2.14 -5.33 -22.92
N ASN A 157 -2.66 -5.47 -24.15
CA ASN A 157 -2.92 -4.33 -25.03
C ASN A 157 -4.14 -3.53 -24.58
N ARG A 158 -5.07 -4.17 -23.85
CA ARG A 158 -6.26 -3.56 -23.24
C ARG A 158 -6.06 -3.30 -21.74
N PHE A 159 -4.83 -3.01 -21.33
CA PHE A 159 -4.49 -2.79 -19.92
C PHE A 159 -5.29 -1.64 -19.28
N ASN A 160 -5.56 -0.56 -20.01
CA ASN A 160 -6.35 0.56 -19.50
C ASN A 160 -7.78 0.15 -19.17
N GLU A 161 -8.40 -0.67 -20.02
CA GLU A 161 -9.76 -1.19 -19.77
C GLU A 161 -9.77 -2.13 -18.57
N TYR A 162 -8.77 -3.01 -18.47
CA TYR A 162 -8.56 -3.85 -17.29
C TYR A 162 -8.39 -3.02 -16.01
N PHE A 163 -7.59 -1.96 -16.06
CA PHE A 163 -7.35 -1.07 -14.92
C PHE A 163 -8.64 -0.35 -14.47
N ILE A 164 -9.46 0.11 -15.41
CA ILE A 164 -10.75 0.75 -15.12
C ILE A 164 -11.72 -0.25 -14.50
N ASP A 165 -11.84 -1.45 -15.06
CA ASP A 165 -12.71 -2.49 -14.52
C ASP A 165 -12.26 -2.95 -13.12
N LEU A 166 -10.96 -3.19 -12.93
CA LEU A 166 -10.39 -3.53 -11.64
C LEU A 166 -10.68 -2.45 -10.58
N GLN A 167 -10.54 -1.17 -10.93
CA GLN A 167 -10.89 -0.07 -10.02
C GLN A 167 -12.37 -0.14 -9.61
N LYS A 168 -13.28 -0.40 -10.56
CA LYS A 168 -14.71 -0.53 -10.31
C LYS A 168 -14.98 -1.70 -9.36
N LYS A 169 -14.38 -2.87 -9.60
CA LYS A 169 -14.53 -4.07 -8.77
C LYS A 169 -13.99 -3.90 -7.35
N VAL A 170 -12.90 -3.16 -7.18
CA VAL A 170 -12.40 -2.77 -5.85
C VAL A 170 -13.42 -1.86 -5.17
N LYS A 171 -13.96 -0.84 -5.85
CA LYS A 171 -14.97 0.06 -5.25
C LYS A 171 -16.27 -0.67 -4.88
N ASN A 172 -16.66 -1.67 -5.66
CA ASN A 172 -17.86 -2.48 -5.46
C ASN A 172 -17.66 -3.66 -4.48
N LYS A 173 -16.49 -3.79 -3.85
CA LYS A 173 -16.17 -4.90 -2.93
C LYS A 173 -16.20 -6.30 -3.58
N GLU A 174 -16.16 -6.39 -4.91
CA GLU A 174 -16.05 -7.65 -5.66
C GLU A 174 -14.65 -8.28 -5.50
N ILE A 175 -13.64 -7.46 -5.21
CA ILE A 175 -12.28 -7.87 -4.84
C ILE A 175 -12.11 -7.70 -3.33
N ASP A 176 -11.58 -8.73 -2.66
CA ASP A 176 -11.29 -8.73 -1.23
C ASP A 176 -9.95 -8.06 -0.92
N LEU A 177 -8.89 -8.46 -1.64
CA LEU A 177 -7.54 -7.99 -1.42
C LEU A 177 -6.89 -7.60 -2.75
N LEU A 178 -6.40 -6.37 -2.83
CA LEU A 178 -5.65 -5.88 -4.00
C LEU A 178 -4.17 -5.75 -3.66
N ILE A 179 -3.30 -6.51 -4.35
CA ILE A 179 -1.85 -6.44 -4.20
C ILE A 179 -1.28 -5.42 -5.19
N VAL A 180 -0.61 -4.39 -4.67
CA VAL A 180 -0.05 -3.27 -5.45
C VAL A 180 1.39 -2.96 -5.06
N VAL A 181 2.13 -2.34 -5.99
CA VAL A 181 3.46 -1.77 -5.69
C VAL A 181 3.33 -0.28 -5.33
N ASP A 182 2.94 0.55 -6.29
CA ASP A 182 2.69 2.00 -6.09
C ASP A 182 1.30 2.43 -6.57
N MET A 183 0.67 1.66 -7.46
CA MET A 183 -0.68 1.94 -7.93
C MET A 183 -1.67 1.91 -6.77
N PHE A 184 -2.76 2.67 -6.87
CA PHE A 184 -3.83 2.78 -5.86
C PHE A 184 -3.41 3.44 -4.52
N LEU A 185 -2.13 3.76 -4.32
CA LEU A 185 -1.68 4.50 -3.14
C LEU A 185 -1.89 6.02 -3.29
N THR A 186 -2.02 6.49 -4.53
CA THR A 186 -2.36 7.88 -4.89
C THR A 186 -3.55 7.89 -5.86
N GLY A 187 -4.38 8.94 -5.79
CA GLY A 187 -5.49 9.18 -6.71
C GLY A 187 -6.70 8.24 -6.60
N PHE A 188 -6.55 7.02 -6.07
CA PHE A 188 -7.66 6.07 -5.93
C PHE A 188 -8.49 6.34 -4.67
N ASP A 189 -9.75 6.73 -4.84
CA ASP A 189 -10.68 6.98 -3.74
C ASP A 189 -11.73 5.88 -3.66
N SER A 190 -11.74 5.13 -2.55
CA SER A 190 -12.74 4.12 -2.26
C SER A 190 -13.08 4.13 -0.76
N PRO A 191 -14.27 4.62 -0.39
CA PRO A 191 -14.72 4.57 1.00
C PRO A 191 -14.74 3.15 1.57
N ILE A 192 -14.98 2.15 0.71
CA ILE A 192 -15.10 0.73 1.09
C ILE A 192 -13.77 0.08 1.48
N THR A 193 -12.64 0.74 1.20
CA THR A 193 -11.32 0.29 1.66
C THR A 193 -11.16 0.61 3.14
N SER A 194 -11.01 -0.43 3.96
CA SER A 194 -10.88 -0.29 5.41
C SER A 194 -9.51 -0.67 5.95
N ALA A 195 -8.77 -1.49 5.22
CA ALA A 195 -7.46 -1.98 5.66
C ALA A 195 -6.38 -1.73 4.63
N LEU A 196 -5.20 -1.36 5.10
CA LEU A 196 -3.97 -1.26 4.34
C LEU A 196 -2.90 -2.12 5.00
N TYR A 197 -2.51 -3.20 4.33
CA TYR A 197 -1.36 -4.01 4.67
C TYR A 197 -0.12 -3.40 3.99
N LEU A 198 0.97 -3.25 4.75
CA LEU A 198 2.20 -2.60 4.29
C LEU A 198 3.40 -3.50 4.50
N ASP A 199 3.89 -4.07 3.41
CA ASP A 199 5.21 -4.69 3.32
C ASP A 199 6.10 -3.81 2.42
N LYS A 200 6.12 -2.52 2.75
CA LYS A 200 6.83 -1.45 2.05
C LYS A 200 7.12 -0.31 3.03
N LEU A 201 8.35 0.17 3.06
CA LEU A 201 8.72 1.40 3.76
C LEU A 201 8.25 2.62 2.96
N LEU A 202 7.19 3.26 3.44
CA LEU A 202 6.69 4.53 2.90
C LEU A 202 7.26 5.69 3.72
N LYS A 203 7.75 6.72 3.03
CA LYS A 203 8.34 7.91 3.65
C LYS A 203 7.49 9.15 3.34
N TYR A 204 7.50 10.12 4.25
CA TYR A 204 6.88 11.45 4.08
C TYR A 204 5.45 11.44 3.51
N HIS A 205 5.21 12.16 2.41
CA HIS A 205 3.88 12.35 1.79
C HIS A 205 3.27 11.03 1.31
N LYS A 206 4.07 10.08 0.81
CA LYS A 206 3.57 8.79 0.32
C LYS A 206 2.93 7.97 1.44
N LEU A 207 3.48 8.06 2.65
CA LEU A 207 2.93 7.40 3.84
C LEU A 207 1.53 7.92 4.16
N ILE A 208 1.37 9.25 4.24
CA ILE A 208 0.09 9.88 4.58
C ILE A 208 -0.95 9.66 3.47
N GLN A 209 -0.54 9.73 2.20
CA GLN A 209 -1.42 9.46 1.06
C GLN A 209 -1.97 8.02 1.10
N ALA A 210 -1.10 7.04 1.34
CA ALA A 210 -1.47 5.64 1.43
C ALA A 210 -2.37 5.38 2.65
N PHE A 211 -2.02 5.90 3.84
CA PHE A 211 -2.86 5.76 5.04
C PHE A 211 -4.25 6.32 4.81
N SER A 212 -4.33 7.50 4.19
CA SER A 212 -5.59 8.18 3.85
C SER A 212 -6.47 7.41 2.86
N ARG A 213 -6.04 6.27 2.31
CA ARG A 213 -6.92 5.37 1.56
C ARG A 213 -7.93 4.65 2.46
N THR A 214 -7.69 4.60 3.77
CA THR A 214 -8.51 3.83 4.72
C THR A 214 -9.42 4.69 5.61
N ASN A 215 -9.22 6.01 5.68
CA ASN A 215 -9.89 6.89 6.63
C ASN A 215 -11.16 7.60 6.11
N ARG A 216 -11.69 7.18 4.96
CA ARG A 216 -12.97 7.69 4.46
C ARG A 216 -14.13 7.19 5.31
N ILE A 217 -15.02 8.12 5.66
CA ILE A 217 -16.25 7.88 6.42
C ILE A 217 -17.28 7.22 5.49
N ILE A 218 -17.96 6.20 5.99
CA ILE A 218 -19.15 5.62 5.35
C ILE A 218 -20.28 5.62 6.37
N ASN A 219 -20.06 4.93 7.49
CA ASN A 219 -21.06 4.66 8.51
C ASN A 219 -20.37 4.25 9.82
N ILE A 220 -21.17 4.09 10.89
CA ILE A 220 -20.68 3.76 12.23
C ILE A 220 -19.96 2.39 12.30
N THR A 221 -20.19 1.49 11.32
CA THR A 221 -19.56 0.16 11.31
C THR A 221 -18.06 0.20 10.97
N LYS A 222 -17.54 1.35 10.55
CA LYS A 222 -16.12 1.59 10.27
C LYS A 222 -15.60 2.74 11.15
N PRO A 223 -15.16 2.47 12.39
CA PRO A 223 -14.71 3.50 13.32
C PRO A 223 -13.33 4.09 12.97
N PHE A 224 -12.47 3.34 12.28
CA PHE A 224 -11.12 3.77 11.90
C PHE A 224 -10.61 3.05 10.65
N GLY A 225 -9.58 3.62 10.03
CA GLY A 225 -8.77 2.94 9.02
C GLY A 225 -7.76 2.01 9.66
N ASN A 226 -7.76 0.73 9.30
CA ASN A 226 -6.83 -0.26 9.81
C ASN A 226 -5.53 -0.26 8.99
N ILE A 227 -4.38 -0.17 9.65
CA ILE A 227 -3.06 -0.28 9.03
C ILE A 227 -2.31 -1.44 9.68
N VAL A 228 -1.69 -2.29 8.88
CA VAL A 228 -0.85 -3.40 9.38
C VAL A 228 0.53 -3.28 8.72
N CYS A 229 1.55 -3.00 9.52
CA CYS A 229 2.91 -2.75 9.07
C CYS A 229 3.79 -3.98 9.32
N TYR A 230 4.44 -4.49 8.27
CA TYR A 230 5.40 -5.59 8.38
C TYR A 230 6.87 -5.12 8.40
N GLN A 231 7.20 -3.97 7.81
CA GLN A 231 8.59 -3.44 7.80
C GLN A 231 8.79 -2.21 8.69
N THR A 232 7.72 -1.49 9.00
CA THR A 232 7.80 -0.21 9.71
C THR A 232 7.63 -0.42 11.20
N THR A 233 8.48 0.19 12.03
CA THR A 233 8.31 0.23 13.49
C THR A 233 7.53 1.48 13.92
N LYS A 234 6.98 1.47 15.15
CA LYS A 234 6.31 2.65 15.73
C LYS A 234 7.22 3.88 15.73
N LYS A 235 8.50 3.71 16.12
CA LYS A 235 9.51 4.77 16.13
C LYS A 235 9.72 5.37 14.74
N LEU A 236 9.87 4.52 13.72
CA LEU A 236 10.06 4.96 12.33
C LEU A 236 8.81 5.68 11.81
N LEU A 237 7.62 5.15 12.08
CA LEU A 237 6.36 5.77 11.66
C LEU A 237 6.23 7.18 12.26
N ILE A 238 6.48 7.30 13.57
CA ILE A 238 6.46 8.58 14.27
C ILE A 238 7.44 9.56 13.61
N LYS A 239 8.70 9.14 13.41
CA LYS A 239 9.72 9.97 12.74
C LYS A 239 9.24 10.49 11.38
N GLU A 240 8.69 9.62 10.54
CA GLU A 240 8.19 10.00 9.20
C GLU A 240 7.00 10.97 9.25
N PHE A 241 6.05 10.77 10.17
CA PHE A 241 4.93 11.70 10.39
C PHE A 241 5.40 13.07 10.90
N TYR A 242 6.35 13.09 11.85
CA TYR A 242 6.92 14.33 12.37
C TYR A 242 7.74 15.07 11.31
N CYS A 243 8.56 14.38 10.52
CA CYS A 243 9.30 15.01 9.42
C CYS A 243 8.36 15.65 8.40
N PHE A 244 7.22 15.04 8.09
CA PHE A 244 6.23 15.66 7.21
C PHE A 244 5.61 16.93 7.82
N LEU A 245 5.23 16.91 9.10
CA LEU A 245 4.72 18.07 9.82
C LEU A 245 5.76 19.20 9.91
N ILE A 246 7.02 18.87 10.16
CA ILE A 246 8.12 19.84 10.24
C ILE A 246 8.42 20.42 8.85
N VAL A 247 8.41 19.62 7.78
CA VAL A 247 8.56 20.15 6.41
C VAL A 247 7.44 21.14 6.10
N GLN A 248 6.19 20.88 6.52
CA GLN A 248 5.11 21.85 6.38
C GLN A 248 5.31 23.12 7.24
N LEU A 249 5.98 23.03 8.38
CA LEU A 249 6.28 24.17 9.27
C LEU A 249 7.47 25.00 8.79
N LEU A 250 8.50 24.37 8.21
CA LEU A 250 9.69 25.03 7.67
C LEU A 250 9.42 25.80 6.36
N ILE A 251 8.30 25.53 5.67
CA ILE A 251 7.81 26.34 4.53
C ILE A 251 7.30 27.75 4.99
N LYS A 252 7.53 28.15 6.24
CA LYS A 252 7.00 29.40 6.82
C LYS A 252 8.03 30.48 7.15
N TYR A 253 9.26 30.40 6.63
CA TYR A 253 10.25 31.47 6.76
C TYR A 253 10.93 31.73 5.42
#